data_AF-A0A529N6D6-F1
#
_entry.id   AF-A0A529N6D6-F1
#
_cell.length_a   1.000
_cell.length_b   1.000
_cell.length_c   1.000
_cell.angle_alpha   90.00
_cell.angle_beta   90.00
_cell.angle_gamma   90.00
#
_symmetry.space_group_name_H-M   'P 1'
#
loop_
_entity.id
_entity.type
_entity.pdbx_description
1 polymer ?
#
loop_
_entity_poly.entity_id
_entity_poly.type
_entity_poly.pdbx_seq_one_letter_code
_entity_poly.pdbx_strand_id
1 'polypeptide(L)' 'ILTHLWQNELFAIVDDGTIYGREIAETFRAAAEQAALKPVFVDTFRPQLDNQIGLIGRLKKAGATKVFAGGD' A
#
# COMPACT_ATOMS: atom_id res chain seq x y z
N ILE A 1 15.08 0.42 0.92
CA ILE A 1 15.26 -0.16 -0.44
C ILE A 1 14.08 0.21 -1.34
N LEU A 2 12.85 -0.22 -1.04
CA LEU A 2 11.67 0.15 -1.85
C LEU A 2 11.45 1.65 -1.99
N THR A 3 11.62 2.41 -0.90
CA THR A 3 11.53 3.88 -0.91
C THR A 3 12.53 4.55 -1.85
N HIS A 4 13.67 3.93 -2.13
CA HIS A 4 14.62 4.44 -3.12
C HIS A 4 14.18 4.08 -4.55
N LEU A 5 13.68 2.86 -4.75
CA LEU A 5 13.23 2.39 -6.06
C LEU A 5 11.97 3.11 -6.55
N TRP A 6 11.12 3.61 -5.64
CA TRP A 6 9.82 4.19 -5.97
C TRP A 6 9.79 5.72 -5.91
N GLN A 7 10.95 6.38 -5.90
CA GLN A 7 11.03 7.85 -5.79
C GLN A 7 10.22 8.60 -6.86
N ASN A 8 10.11 8.02 -8.06
CA ASN A 8 9.37 8.62 -9.19
C ASN A 8 8.12 7.82 -9.57
N GLU A 9 7.65 6.94 -8.67
CA GLU A 9 6.51 6.06 -8.92
C GLU A 9 5.31 6.48 -8.06
N LEU A 10 4.11 6.39 -8.62
CA LEU A 10 2.89 6.55 -7.84
C LEU A 10 2.61 5.24 -7.12
N PHE A 11 2.77 5.22 -5.79
CA PHE A 11 2.59 4.00 -5.01
C PHE A 11 1.40 4.08 -4.06
N ALA A 12 0.81 2.93 -3.80
CA ALA A 12 -0.19 2.74 -2.75
C ALA A 12 0.34 1.84 -1.64
N ILE A 13 -0.28 1.94 -0.47
CA ILE A 13 -0.04 1.06 0.67
C ILE A 13 -1.36 0.38 1.01
N VAL A 14 -1.36 -0.95 1.14
CA VAL A 14 -2.54 -1.69 1.59
C VAL A 14 -2.18 -2.63 2.75
N ASP A 15 -3.12 -2.86 3.67
CA ASP A 15 -2.97 -3.85 4.75
C ASP A 15 -4.08 -4.91 4.74
N ASP A 16 -3.86 -6.06 5.38
CA ASP A 16 -4.86 -7.14 5.52
C ASP A 16 -5.88 -6.92 6.65
N GLY A 17 -5.80 -5.78 7.36
CA GLY A 17 -6.63 -5.43 8.50
C GLY A 17 -6.20 -6.04 9.83
N THR A 18 -5.19 -6.92 9.85
CA THR A 18 -4.62 -7.45 11.10
C THR A 18 -3.70 -6.42 11.75
N ILE A 19 -3.40 -6.62 13.05
CA ILE A 19 -2.42 -5.77 13.75
C ILE A 19 -1.05 -5.92 13.06
N TYR A 20 -0.67 -7.14 12.71
CA TYR A 20 0.61 -7.43 12.06
C TYR A 20 0.75 -6.75 10.69
N GLY A 21 -0.25 -6.88 9.82
CA GLY A 21 -0.25 -6.21 8.52
C GLY A 21 -0.20 -4.68 8.65
N ARG A 22 -0.93 -4.12 9.63
CA ARG A 22 -0.91 -2.69 9.92
C ARG A 22 0.45 -2.19 10.41
N GLU A 23 1.13 -2.94 11.28
CA GLU A 23 2.48 -2.58 11.73
C GLU A 23 3.49 -2.56 10.60
N ILE A 24 3.43 -3.53 9.68
CA ILE A 24 4.27 -3.56 8.48
C ILE A 24 3.97 -2.38 7.55
N ALA A 25 2.68 -2.11 7.29
CA ALA A 25 2.24 -0.99 6.46
C ALA A 25 2.69 0.36 7.04
N GLU A 26 2.57 0.56 8.35
CA GLU A 26 3.02 1.78 9.03
C GLU A 26 4.54 1.92 9.03
N THR A 27 5.28 0.82 9.19
CA THR A 27 6.74 0.84 9.09
C THR A 27 7.19 1.31 7.71
N PHE A 28 6.55 0.81 6.66
CA PHE A 28 6.83 1.27 5.30
C PHE A 28 6.40 2.72 5.07
N ARG A 29 5.21 3.13 5.56
CA ARG A 29 4.73 4.51 5.46
C ARG A 29 5.68 5.50 6.14
N ALA A 30 6.17 5.18 7.34
CA ALA A 30 7.13 6.00 8.06
C ALA A 30 8.46 6.13 7.30
N ALA A 31 8.96 5.03 6.73
CA ALA A 31 10.16 5.06 5.91
C ALA A 31 9.98 5.88 4.62
N ALA A 32 8.80 5.83 3.99
CA ALA A 32 8.47 6.63 2.82
C ALA A 32 8.40 8.13 3.17
N GLU A 33 7.78 8.47 4.31
CA GLU A 33 7.69 9.83 4.81
C GLU A 33 9.08 10.43 5.10
N GLN A 34 9.98 9.66 5.70
CA GLN A 34 11.39 10.06 5.89
C GLN A 34 12.11 10.33 4.57
N ALA A 35 11.71 9.65 3.49
CA ALA A 35 12.20 9.88 2.13
C ALA A 35 11.43 10.99 1.37
N ALA A 36 10.56 11.74 2.04
CA ALA A 36 9.66 12.74 1.48
C ALA A 36 8.71 12.21 0.39
N LEU A 37 8.41 10.92 0.42
CA LEU A 37 7.47 10.27 -0.48
C LEU A 37 6.09 10.14 0.19
N LYS A 38 5.04 10.33 -0.59
CA LYS A 38 3.65 10.20 -0.13
C LYS A 38 2.90 9.16 -0.96
N PRO A 39 2.20 8.21 -0.34
CA PRO A 39 1.36 7.29 -1.09
C PRO A 39 0.20 8.05 -1.74
N VAL A 40 -0.18 7.66 -2.95
CA VAL A 40 -1.37 8.19 -3.62
C VAL A 40 -2.67 7.59 -3.09
N PHE A 41 -2.57 6.46 -2.39
CA PHE A 41 -3.71 5.72 -1.88
C PHE A 41 -3.31 4.82 -0.71
N VAL A 42 -4.19 4.71 0.29
CA VAL A 42 -4.07 3.80 1.43
C VAL A 42 -5.40 3.11 1.66
N ASP A 43 -5.41 1.78 1.84
CA ASP A 43 -6.64 1.00 2.03
C ASP A 43 -6.37 -0.35 2.71
N THR A 44 -7.42 -1.11 3.01
CA THR A 44 -7.34 -2.46 3.55
C THR A 44 -7.88 -3.47 2.53
N PHE A 45 -7.11 -4.50 2.20
CA PHE A 45 -7.60 -5.68 1.49
C PHE A 45 -8.17 -6.70 2.49
N ARG A 46 -9.11 -7.54 2.04
CA ARG A 46 -9.79 -8.49 2.93
C ARG A 46 -9.52 -9.93 2.47
N PRO A 47 -8.54 -10.65 3.03
CA PRO A 47 -8.11 -11.95 2.52
C PRO A 47 -9.22 -12.99 2.37
N GLN A 48 -10.29 -12.90 3.18
CA GLN A 48 -11.41 -13.85 3.17
C GLN A 48 -12.44 -13.61 2.06
N LEU A 49 -12.29 -12.55 1.26
CA LEU A 49 -13.16 -12.35 0.10
C LEU A 49 -12.68 -13.19 -1.08
N ASP A 50 -13.64 -13.81 -1.79
CA ASP A 50 -13.37 -14.58 -3.02
C ASP A 50 -12.64 -13.76 -4.10
N ASN A 51 -12.74 -12.42 -4.06
CA ASN A 51 -11.99 -11.54 -4.93
C ASN A 51 -11.80 -10.14 -4.32
N GLN A 52 -10.82 -9.41 -4.87
CA GLN A 52 -10.49 -8.03 -4.49
C GLN A 52 -10.81 -7.01 -5.61
N ILE A 53 -11.75 -7.29 -6.52
CA ILE A 53 -11.99 -6.46 -7.72
C ILE A 53 -12.27 -4.99 -7.35
N GLY A 54 -13.02 -4.76 -6.28
CA GLY A 54 -13.30 -3.41 -5.79
C GLY A 54 -12.04 -2.64 -5.37
N LEU A 55 -11.10 -3.30 -4.69
CA LEU A 55 -9.83 -2.70 -4.30
C LEU A 55 -8.98 -2.37 -5.54
N ILE A 56 -8.88 -3.31 -6.49
CA ILE A 56 -8.15 -3.10 -7.74
C ILE A 56 -8.73 -1.90 -8.51
N GLY A 57 -10.05 -1.76 -8.55
CA GLY A 57 -10.71 -0.59 -9.16
C GLY A 57 -10.33 0.72 -8.48
N ARG A 58 -10.25 0.76 -7.15
CA ARG A 58 -9.84 1.95 -6.40
C ARG A 58 -8.35 2.28 -6.62
N LEU A 59 -7.47 1.28 -6.61
CA LEU A 59 -6.05 1.45 -6.90
C LEU A 59 -5.82 2.03 -8.31
N LYS A 60 -6.54 1.49 -9.32
CA LYS A 60 -6.49 1.99 -10.68
C LYS A 60 -7.00 3.44 -10.77
N LYS A 61 -8.09 3.76 -10.08
CA LYS A 61 -8.64 5.13 -10.04
C LYS A 61 -7.67 6.13 -9.39
N ALA A 62 -6.91 5.69 -8.38
CA ALA A 62 -5.88 6.50 -7.73
C ALA A 62 -4.59 6.64 -8.55
N GLY A 63 -4.44 5.89 -9.64
CA GLY A 63 -3.25 5.94 -10.51
C GLY A 63 -2.03 5.22 -9.92
N ALA A 64 -2.21 4.32 -8.94
CA ALA A 64 -1.10 3.58 -8.36
C ALA A 64 -0.43 2.65 -9.40
N THR A 65 0.87 2.83 -9.63
CA THR A 65 1.72 1.99 -10.49
C THR A 65 2.46 0.91 -9.71
N LYS A 66 2.63 1.13 -8.39
CA LYS A 66 3.19 0.18 -7.43
C LYS A 66 2.27 0.08 -6.21
N VAL A 67 2.27 -1.09 -5.56
CA VAL A 67 1.50 -1.31 -4.34
C VAL A 67 2.37 -2.06 -3.36
N PHE A 68 2.52 -1.53 -2.16
CA PHE A 68 3.03 -2.27 -1.02
C PHE A 68 1.84 -2.90 -0.29
N ALA A 69 1.90 -4.20 -0.01
CA ALA A 69 0.88 -4.92 0.75
C ALA A 69 1.50 -5.47 2.05
N GLY A 70 0.97 -5.06 3.19
CA GLY A 70 1.36 -5.55 4.51
C GLY A 70 0.31 -6.54 5.04
N GLY A 71 0.72 -7.79 5.24
CA GLY A 71 -0.20 -8.85 5.67
C GLY A 71 0.25 -10.21 5.12
N ASP A 72 -0.54 -11.25 5.42
CA ASP A 72 -0.36 -12.62 4.92
C ASP A 72 -1.39 -12.98 3.84
#